data_AF-A0A3L6S577-F1
#
_entry.id   AF-A0A3L6S577-F1
#
_cell.length_a   1.000
_cell.length_b   1.000
_cell.length_c   1.000
_cell.angle_alpha   90.00
_cell.angle_beta   90.00
_cell.angle_gamma   90.00
#
_symmetry.space_group_name_H-M   'P 1'
#
loop_
_entity.id
_entity.type
_entity.pdbx_description
1 polymer ?
#
loop_
_entity_poly.entity_id
_entity_poly.type
_entity_poly.pdbx_seq_one_letter_code
_entity_poly.pdbx_strand_id
1 'polypeptide(L)'
;MGFVEETKRSLTVAPFECAWGEELRFGEPGRGCVAFEASAQNDVTLVFRQQPGSQHYHYKMDSSRHYTVILGSHRNKRLRIEVDGSTVVDVAALGLCSSSSFQAYWISIYDGLISIGRGRHPNTNLLFQWLDPDPNPNVQYVGLSSWDKHVGYRNISILPSAPQNSILWSQMENAYVHSEQRLCCGKRGTRDDSESDQRLLADFLESWDFSDAIFVVGTERKVVPAHRVVLCASGDFPFELVDGATIELPSVSYPVLHSLLEYIYTGSTQIAEWLLSSLLELSSHFKVKPLVKCCEEIIVSLEVDKKFSPSGKLLKLSSSGFQDHKFGSSPLKGPITSQKIGQFLANGKYSDINIYVNGHGLVAKGHKLILSLWSMPLAKMFTNGMKESSASDVFFKDVPPEAFFLLLQFMYHGELKVDTQDITSVLVQLLLLSDQFAITVLQFECCKQIMECLSEGSRVLLEEAHPTRLVSSFIPNLREMASANLGELVAGSV
;
A
#
# COMPACT_ATOMS: atom_id res chain seq x y z
N MET A 1 19.82 -45.07 15.02
CA MET A 1 18.82 -45.01 13.94
C MET A 1 18.96 -43.67 13.27
N GLY A 2 19.48 -43.66 12.04
CA GLY A 2 19.73 -42.43 11.29
C GLY A 2 18.41 -41.78 10.90
N PHE A 3 18.30 -40.48 11.16
CA PHE A 3 17.27 -39.65 10.53
C PHE A 3 17.64 -39.52 9.05
N VAL A 4 16.83 -40.11 8.19
CA VAL A 4 16.91 -39.94 6.75
C VAL A 4 16.35 -38.55 6.45
N GLU A 5 17.20 -37.65 5.94
CA GLU A 5 16.76 -36.41 5.32
C GLU A 5 15.82 -36.73 4.15
N GLU A 6 14.56 -36.29 4.23
CA GLU A 6 13.67 -36.27 3.07
C GLU A 6 14.22 -35.28 2.04
N THR A 7 14.88 -35.84 1.04
CA THR A 7 15.32 -35.16 -0.17
C THR A 7 14.10 -34.55 -0.89
N LYS A 8 13.91 -33.23 -0.80
CA LYS A 8 12.92 -32.50 -1.60
C LYS A 8 13.22 -32.74 -3.09
N ARG A 9 12.40 -33.57 -3.74
CA ARG A 9 12.54 -34.01 -5.14
C ARG A 9 12.51 -32.82 -6.10
N SER A 10 13.52 -32.70 -6.97
CA SER A 10 13.50 -31.84 -8.15
C SER A 10 12.82 -32.57 -9.32
N LEU A 11 11.90 -31.89 -10.01
CA LEU A 11 11.22 -32.39 -11.20
C LEU A 11 11.86 -31.79 -12.45
N THR A 12 12.34 -32.62 -13.37
CA THR A 12 12.83 -32.17 -14.67
C THR A 12 11.79 -32.50 -15.73
N VAL A 13 11.25 -31.47 -16.39
CA VAL A 13 10.27 -31.64 -17.48
C VAL A 13 11.00 -31.65 -18.82
N ALA A 14 10.69 -32.61 -19.69
CA ALA A 14 11.31 -32.72 -21.00
C ALA A 14 10.75 -31.69 -22.01
N PRO A 15 11.46 -31.40 -23.11
CA PRO A 15 10.94 -30.56 -24.19
C PRO A 15 9.58 -31.05 -24.69
N PHE A 16 8.63 -30.13 -24.88
CA PHE A 16 7.26 -30.41 -25.33
C PHE A 16 6.47 -31.37 -24.44
N GLU A 17 6.77 -31.36 -23.14
CA GLU A 17 6.00 -32.07 -22.13
C GLU A 17 5.37 -31.12 -21.12
N CYS A 18 4.30 -31.59 -20.48
CA CYS A 18 3.63 -30.91 -19.38
C CYS A 18 3.36 -31.92 -18.26
N ALA A 19 3.94 -31.68 -17.10
CA ALA A 19 3.69 -32.45 -15.90
C ALA A 19 2.45 -31.91 -15.18
N TRP A 20 1.56 -32.80 -14.78
CA TRP A 20 0.35 -32.53 -14.01
C TRP A 20 0.35 -33.41 -12.76
N GLY A 21 -0.27 -32.94 -11.69
CA GLY A 21 -0.42 -33.68 -10.44
C GLY A 21 -1.57 -33.14 -9.61
N GLU A 22 -2.15 -33.98 -8.75
CA GLU A 22 -3.20 -33.55 -7.80
C GLU A 22 -2.62 -32.57 -6.75
N GLU A 23 -1.32 -32.66 -6.48
CA GLU A 23 -0.57 -31.72 -5.65
C GLU A 23 -0.39 -30.33 -6.28
N LEU A 24 -0.67 -30.20 -7.59
CA LEU A 24 -0.61 -28.94 -8.36
C LEU A 24 -1.99 -28.34 -8.60
N ARG A 25 -2.92 -28.59 -7.68
CA ARG A 25 -4.32 -28.16 -7.76
C ARG A 25 -4.63 -27.06 -6.75
N PHE A 26 -5.23 -25.97 -7.20
CA PHE A 26 -5.77 -24.91 -6.36
C PHE A 26 -6.93 -25.41 -5.50
N GLY A 27 -6.93 -25.01 -4.23
CA GLY A 27 -8.01 -25.34 -3.29
C GLY A 27 -9.36 -24.76 -3.74
N GLU A 28 -9.34 -23.56 -4.34
CA GLU A 28 -10.51 -22.88 -4.88
C GLU A 28 -10.37 -22.70 -6.41
N PRO A 29 -11.37 -23.10 -7.22
CA PRO A 29 -11.38 -22.79 -8.65
C PRO A 29 -11.31 -21.26 -8.88
N GLY A 30 -10.51 -20.84 -9.85
CA GLY A 30 -10.30 -19.42 -10.18
C GLY A 30 -9.40 -18.66 -9.21
N ARG A 31 -9.00 -19.29 -8.09
CA ARG A 31 -8.26 -18.64 -6.99
C ARG A 31 -7.14 -19.54 -6.45
N GLY A 32 -5.92 -19.25 -6.87
CA GLY A 32 -4.75 -19.88 -6.26
C GLY A 32 -3.45 -19.23 -6.65
N CYS A 33 -2.39 -19.54 -5.92
CA CYS A 33 -1.04 -19.14 -6.26
C CYS A 33 -0.12 -20.35 -6.29
N VAL A 34 0.72 -20.44 -7.33
CA VAL A 34 1.82 -21.40 -7.38
C VAL A 34 3.13 -20.65 -7.14
N ALA A 35 3.89 -21.06 -6.13
CA ALA A 35 5.25 -20.59 -5.91
C ALA A 35 6.22 -21.74 -6.15
N PHE A 36 7.27 -21.51 -6.93
CA PHE A 36 8.18 -22.55 -7.40
C PHE A 36 9.57 -22.00 -7.66
N GLU A 37 10.57 -22.87 -7.66
CA GLU A 37 11.91 -22.56 -8.17
C GLU A 37 12.11 -23.23 -9.52
N ALA A 38 12.56 -22.47 -10.52
CA ALA A 38 12.85 -22.97 -11.85
C ALA A 38 14.29 -22.66 -12.29
N SER A 39 14.88 -23.59 -13.02
CA SER A 39 16.15 -23.43 -13.73
C SER A 39 15.94 -23.85 -15.18
N ALA A 40 16.26 -22.96 -16.12
CA ALA A 40 16.04 -23.15 -17.55
C ALA A 40 17.09 -22.37 -18.36
N GLN A 41 17.45 -22.91 -19.53
CA GLN A 41 18.29 -22.19 -20.49
C GLN A 41 17.54 -21.04 -21.18
N ASN A 42 16.28 -21.32 -21.53
CA ASN A 42 15.37 -20.40 -22.20
C ASN A 42 14.13 -20.24 -21.30
N ASP A 43 13.01 -20.83 -21.73
CA ASP A 43 11.69 -20.45 -21.26
C ASP A 43 11.20 -21.39 -20.15
N VAL A 44 10.67 -20.82 -19.07
CA VAL A 44 9.92 -21.53 -18.03
C VAL A 44 8.44 -21.35 -18.32
N THR A 45 7.70 -22.44 -18.49
CA THR A 45 6.30 -22.40 -18.96
C THR A 45 5.37 -23.05 -17.96
N LEU A 46 4.32 -22.34 -17.56
CA LEU A 46 3.25 -22.87 -16.71
C LEU A 46 1.92 -22.75 -17.43
N VAL A 47 1.08 -23.77 -17.30
CA VAL A 47 -0.23 -23.87 -17.94
C VAL A 47 -1.29 -23.92 -16.84
N PHE A 48 -2.36 -23.16 -16.96
CA PHE A 48 -3.46 -23.12 -15.98
C PHE A 48 -4.77 -23.50 -16.66
N ARG A 49 -5.41 -24.56 -16.15
CA ARG A 49 -6.60 -25.17 -16.77
C ARG A 49 -7.66 -25.54 -15.75
N GLN A 50 -8.89 -25.75 -16.23
CA GLN A 50 -9.96 -26.32 -15.42
C GLN A 50 -9.73 -27.80 -15.10
N GLN A 51 -9.13 -28.56 -16.03
CA GLN A 51 -8.80 -29.97 -15.85
C GLN A 51 -7.35 -30.25 -16.30
N PRO A 52 -6.69 -31.29 -15.77
CA PRO A 52 -5.37 -31.69 -16.23
C PRO A 52 -5.36 -31.98 -17.74
N GLY A 53 -4.34 -31.46 -18.44
CA GLY A 53 -4.11 -31.76 -19.86
C GLY A 53 -3.37 -33.08 -20.08
N SER A 54 -3.10 -33.40 -21.35
CA SER A 54 -2.20 -34.51 -21.71
C SER A 54 -0.74 -34.20 -21.36
N GLN A 55 0.05 -35.25 -21.10
CA GLN A 55 1.49 -35.12 -20.85
C GLN A 55 2.26 -34.56 -22.06
N HIS A 56 1.81 -34.87 -23.28
CA HIS A 56 2.41 -34.36 -24.51
C HIS A 56 1.76 -33.03 -24.91
N TYR A 57 2.59 -32.09 -25.39
CA TYR A 57 2.21 -30.74 -25.81
C TYR A 57 1.35 -30.73 -27.09
N HIS A 58 0.13 -31.28 -27.01
CA HIS A 58 -0.89 -31.18 -28.06
C HIS A 58 -2.04 -30.29 -27.56
N TYR A 59 -2.05 -29.05 -28.06
CA TYR A 59 -3.00 -27.95 -27.81
C TYR A 59 -4.45 -28.22 -28.27
N LYS A 60 -4.90 -29.48 -28.45
CA LYS A 60 -6.08 -29.77 -29.27
C LYS A 60 -7.28 -30.45 -28.62
N MET A 61 -7.31 -30.66 -27.31
CA MET A 61 -8.45 -31.39 -26.70
C MET A 61 -9.16 -30.68 -25.55
N ASP A 62 -8.73 -29.47 -25.17
CA ASP A 62 -9.45 -28.70 -24.16
C ASP A 62 -10.12 -27.51 -24.84
N SER A 63 -11.46 -27.53 -24.85
CA SER A 63 -12.28 -26.43 -25.34
C SER A 63 -12.52 -25.35 -24.28
N SER A 64 -12.02 -25.55 -23.05
CA SER A 64 -12.14 -24.57 -21.98
C SER A 64 -11.05 -23.53 -22.07
N ARG A 65 -11.41 -22.29 -21.72
CA ARG A 65 -10.50 -21.15 -21.73
C ARG A 65 -9.33 -21.39 -20.77
N HIS A 66 -8.11 -21.33 -21.25
CA HIS A 66 -6.92 -21.65 -20.46
C HIS A 66 -5.78 -20.65 -20.66
N TYR A 67 -4.89 -20.59 -19.66
CA TYR A 67 -3.79 -19.64 -19.63
C TYR A 67 -2.45 -20.36 -19.73
N THR A 68 -1.55 -19.83 -20.56
CA THR A 68 -0.14 -20.27 -20.60
C THR A 68 0.74 -19.07 -20.26
N VAL A 69 1.52 -19.17 -19.19
CA VAL A 69 2.48 -18.14 -18.77
C VAL A 69 3.89 -18.60 -19.11
N ILE A 70 4.60 -17.80 -19.90
CA ILE A 70 5.96 -18.09 -20.39
C ILE A 70 6.92 -17.02 -19.84
N LEU A 71 7.76 -17.43 -18.90
CA LEU A 71 8.82 -16.61 -18.32
C LEU A 71 10.10 -16.81 -19.13
N GLY A 72 10.69 -15.72 -19.61
CA GLY A 72 11.97 -15.76 -20.29
C GLY A 72 11.90 -16.03 -21.80
N SER A 73 10.77 -15.79 -22.46
CA SER A 73 10.67 -15.91 -23.91
C SER A 73 11.69 -15.01 -24.65
N HIS A 74 12.01 -15.35 -25.90
CA HIS A 74 13.03 -14.66 -26.72
C HIS A 74 14.41 -14.56 -26.06
N ARG A 75 14.95 -15.70 -25.61
CA ARG A 75 16.27 -15.80 -24.95
C ARG A 75 16.35 -15.04 -23.63
N ASN A 76 15.38 -15.25 -22.74
CA ASN A 76 15.28 -14.68 -21.38
C ASN A 76 15.04 -13.18 -21.33
N LYS A 77 14.39 -12.62 -22.37
CA LYS A 77 14.16 -11.18 -22.51
C LYS A 77 12.71 -10.74 -22.45
N ARG A 78 11.77 -11.68 -22.49
CA ARG A 78 10.33 -11.38 -22.59
C ARG A 78 9.53 -12.22 -21.59
N LEU A 79 8.42 -11.65 -21.17
CA LEU A 79 7.34 -12.33 -20.47
C LEU A 79 6.14 -12.41 -21.41
N ARG A 80 5.54 -13.59 -21.54
CA ARG A 80 4.34 -13.79 -22.37
C ARG A 80 3.22 -14.47 -21.60
N ILE A 81 1.98 -14.07 -21.90
CA ILE A 81 0.77 -14.76 -21.47
C ILE A 81 -0.03 -15.06 -22.73
N GLU A 82 -0.45 -16.31 -22.86
CA GLU A 82 -1.32 -16.78 -23.94
C GLU A 82 -2.66 -17.23 -23.34
N VAL A 83 -3.75 -16.87 -24.01
CA VAL A 83 -5.11 -17.35 -23.73
C VAL A 83 -5.52 -18.18 -24.93
N ASP A 84 -5.85 -19.45 -24.71
CA ASP A 84 -6.25 -20.38 -25.77
C ASP A 84 -5.25 -20.48 -26.94
N GLY A 85 -3.96 -20.36 -26.62
CA GLY A 85 -2.85 -20.37 -27.58
C GLY A 85 -2.65 -19.06 -28.35
N SER A 86 -3.46 -18.02 -28.06
CA SER A 86 -3.27 -16.67 -28.62
C SER A 86 -2.52 -15.78 -27.62
N THR A 87 -1.40 -15.19 -28.04
CA THR A 87 -0.63 -14.28 -27.17
C THR A 87 -1.42 -13.00 -26.88
N VAL A 88 -1.76 -12.78 -25.61
CA VAL A 88 -2.48 -11.58 -25.12
C VAL A 88 -1.55 -10.59 -24.41
N VAL A 89 -0.41 -11.07 -23.91
CA VAL A 89 0.64 -10.26 -23.28
C VAL A 89 1.99 -10.64 -23.86
N ASP A 90 2.77 -9.63 -24.25
CA ASP A 90 4.17 -9.79 -24.63
C ASP A 90 4.95 -8.53 -24.22
N VAL A 91 5.68 -8.61 -23.10
CA VAL A 91 6.37 -7.46 -22.47
C VAL A 91 7.85 -7.74 -22.26
N ALA A 92 8.67 -6.69 -22.25
CA ALA A 92 10.11 -6.81 -22.03
C ALA A 92 10.39 -7.11 -20.56
N ALA A 93 11.09 -8.20 -20.29
CA ALA A 93 11.43 -8.65 -18.95
C ALA A 93 12.81 -9.32 -18.97
N LEU A 94 13.83 -8.55 -18.61
CA LEU A 94 15.23 -8.98 -18.66
C LEU A 94 15.59 -9.82 -17.44
N GLY A 95 16.25 -10.96 -17.67
CA GLY A 95 16.86 -11.75 -16.59
C GLY A 95 15.88 -12.61 -15.80
N LEU A 96 14.75 -12.98 -16.41
CA LEU A 96 13.72 -13.83 -15.81
C LEU A 96 14.06 -15.31 -15.74
N CYS A 97 15.16 -15.78 -16.33
CA CYS A 97 15.57 -17.18 -16.28
C CYS A 97 17.10 -17.29 -16.28
N SER A 98 17.62 -18.32 -15.62
CA SER A 98 19.05 -18.64 -15.57
C SER A 98 19.23 -20.15 -15.68
N SER A 99 20.23 -20.57 -16.45
CA SER A 99 20.66 -21.97 -16.55
C SER A 99 21.67 -22.37 -15.48
N SER A 100 22.29 -21.40 -14.80
CA SER A 100 23.34 -21.65 -13.82
C SER A 100 22.84 -21.74 -12.38
N SER A 101 21.60 -21.31 -12.13
CA SER A 101 21.00 -21.33 -10.79
C SER A 101 19.49 -21.40 -10.85
N PHE A 102 18.89 -22.08 -9.87
CA PHE A 102 17.45 -22.04 -9.66
C PHE A 102 17.03 -20.67 -9.15
N GLN A 103 16.00 -20.11 -9.75
CA GLN A 103 15.41 -18.85 -9.34
C GLN A 103 13.96 -19.08 -8.90
N ALA A 104 13.55 -18.38 -7.85
CA ALA A 104 12.20 -18.49 -7.30
C ALA A 104 11.23 -17.53 -7.99
N TYR A 105 10.06 -18.04 -8.34
CA TYR A 105 8.96 -17.30 -8.94
C TYR A 105 7.65 -17.68 -8.27
N TRP A 106 6.66 -16.81 -8.43
CA TRP A 106 5.29 -17.12 -8.08
C TRP A 106 4.34 -16.56 -9.14
N ILE A 107 3.24 -17.29 -9.37
CA ILE A 107 2.15 -16.89 -10.26
C ILE A 107 0.85 -17.08 -9.50
N SER A 108 0.07 -16.02 -9.37
CA SER A 108 -1.24 -16.01 -8.73
C SER A 108 -2.33 -15.76 -9.76
N ILE A 109 -3.41 -16.53 -9.67
CA ILE A 109 -4.67 -16.29 -10.37
C ILE A 109 -5.72 -15.96 -9.31
N TYR A 110 -6.39 -14.83 -9.48
CA TYR A 110 -7.50 -14.39 -8.63
C TYR A 110 -8.61 -13.82 -9.50
N ASP A 111 -9.68 -14.57 -9.72
CA ASP A 111 -10.87 -14.14 -10.46
C ASP A 111 -10.54 -13.48 -11.82
N GLY A 112 -9.55 -14.01 -12.54
CA GLY A 112 -9.10 -13.48 -13.83
C GLY A 112 -7.85 -12.62 -13.80
N LEU A 113 -7.43 -12.14 -12.62
CA LEU A 113 -6.17 -11.41 -12.47
C LEU A 113 -5.01 -12.39 -12.35
N ILE A 114 -4.14 -12.41 -13.36
CA ILE A 114 -2.87 -13.15 -13.36
C ILE A 114 -1.76 -12.22 -12.91
N SER A 115 -1.20 -12.48 -11.74
CA SER A 115 -0.06 -11.75 -11.15
C SER A 115 1.18 -12.62 -11.14
N ILE A 116 2.31 -12.06 -11.55
CA ILE A 116 3.58 -12.77 -11.71
C ILE A 116 4.64 -12.00 -10.93
N GLY A 117 5.41 -12.69 -10.10
CA GLY A 117 6.51 -12.07 -9.37
C GLY A 117 7.69 -12.99 -9.12
N ARG A 118 8.74 -12.40 -8.55
CA ARG A 118 9.98 -13.10 -8.21
C ARG A 118 10.06 -13.32 -6.70
N GLY A 119 10.55 -14.47 -6.28
CA GLY A 119 10.67 -14.83 -4.86
C GLY A 119 9.86 -16.08 -4.50
N ARG A 120 10.01 -16.53 -3.25
CA ARG A 120 9.38 -17.75 -2.73
C ARG A 120 7.98 -17.52 -2.16
N HIS A 121 7.55 -16.27 -2.06
CA HIS A 121 6.28 -15.89 -1.45
C HIS A 121 5.44 -15.06 -2.43
N PRO A 122 4.11 -15.30 -2.50
CA PRO A 122 3.20 -14.46 -3.28
C PRO A 122 3.32 -12.98 -2.86
N ASN A 123 3.04 -12.06 -3.79
CA ASN A 123 3.06 -10.61 -3.58
C ASN A 123 4.43 -9.98 -3.25
N THR A 124 5.52 -10.76 -3.23
CA THR A 124 6.88 -10.20 -3.15
C THR A 124 7.44 -9.93 -4.54
N ASN A 125 8.07 -8.78 -4.76
CA ASN A 125 8.78 -8.44 -6.00
C ASN A 125 7.94 -8.71 -7.27
N LEU A 126 6.76 -8.10 -7.31
CA LEU A 126 5.81 -8.19 -8.42
C LEU A 126 6.48 -7.73 -9.72
N LEU A 127 6.44 -8.60 -10.73
CA LEU A 127 7.03 -8.34 -12.04
C LEU A 127 5.98 -7.83 -13.02
N PHE A 128 4.78 -8.42 -12.99
CA PHE A 128 3.74 -8.11 -13.97
C PHE A 128 2.35 -8.54 -13.48
N GLN A 129 1.31 -7.84 -13.95
CA GLN A 129 -0.09 -8.20 -13.73
C GLN A 129 -0.90 -8.03 -15.01
N TRP A 130 -1.86 -8.91 -15.22
CA TRP A 130 -2.80 -8.83 -16.32
C TRP A 130 -4.16 -9.36 -15.88
N LEU A 131 -5.22 -8.62 -16.21
CA LEU A 131 -6.60 -9.00 -15.93
C LEU A 131 -7.24 -9.51 -17.23
N ASP A 132 -7.76 -10.73 -17.20
CA ASP A 132 -8.59 -11.25 -18.29
C ASP A 132 -9.95 -10.54 -18.30
N PRO A 133 -10.38 -9.89 -19.40
CA PRO A 133 -11.72 -9.31 -19.51
C PRO A 133 -12.86 -10.34 -19.49
N ASP A 134 -12.57 -11.62 -19.77
CA ASP A 134 -13.55 -12.72 -19.79
C ASP A 134 -12.97 -13.95 -19.08
N PRO A 135 -12.80 -13.90 -17.75
CA PRO A 135 -12.00 -14.87 -17.04
C PRO A 135 -12.72 -16.21 -16.91
N ASN A 136 -11.97 -17.31 -17.04
CA ASN A 136 -12.47 -18.64 -16.66
C ASN A 136 -12.48 -18.80 -15.12
N PRO A 137 -13.66 -18.87 -14.47
CA PRO A 137 -13.75 -18.99 -13.02
C PRO A 137 -13.39 -20.39 -12.51
N ASN A 138 -13.24 -21.37 -13.40
CA ASN A 138 -13.05 -22.77 -13.04
C ASN A 138 -11.59 -23.24 -13.14
N VAL A 139 -10.64 -22.34 -13.40
CA VAL A 139 -9.22 -22.70 -13.50
C VAL A 139 -8.71 -23.21 -12.16
N GLN A 140 -8.23 -24.45 -12.13
CA GLN A 140 -7.90 -25.11 -10.88
C GLN A 140 -6.56 -25.87 -10.92
N TYR A 141 -6.11 -26.33 -12.08
CA TYR A 141 -4.92 -27.14 -12.20
C TYR A 141 -3.76 -26.36 -12.80
N VAL A 142 -2.57 -26.56 -12.25
CA VAL A 142 -1.30 -26.01 -12.72
C VAL A 142 -0.47 -27.11 -13.39
N GLY A 143 -0.16 -26.91 -14.66
CA GLY A 143 0.73 -27.74 -15.45
C GLY A 143 2.12 -27.13 -15.52
N LEU A 144 3.15 -27.90 -15.17
CA LEU A 144 4.55 -27.50 -15.29
C LEU A 144 5.06 -27.96 -16.65
N SER A 145 5.36 -27.03 -17.54
CA SER A 145 5.69 -27.34 -18.92
C SER A 145 7.08 -26.83 -19.30
N SER A 146 7.57 -27.38 -20.41
CA SER A 146 8.81 -27.00 -21.04
C SER A 146 8.57 -26.95 -22.56
N TRP A 147 9.02 -25.88 -23.20
CA TRP A 147 8.83 -25.68 -24.63
C TRP A 147 9.89 -26.44 -25.45
N ASP A 148 11.09 -25.88 -25.61
CA ASP A 148 12.14 -26.44 -26.48
C ASP A 148 13.38 -26.99 -25.74
N LYS A 149 13.45 -26.78 -24.42
CA LYS A 149 14.57 -27.16 -23.56
C LYS A 149 14.08 -27.69 -22.23
N HIS A 150 14.83 -28.61 -21.63
CA HIS A 150 14.55 -29.10 -20.28
C HIS A 150 14.44 -27.95 -19.28
N VAL A 151 13.41 -28.01 -18.44
CA VAL A 151 13.21 -27.10 -17.31
C VAL A 151 13.21 -27.92 -16.03
N GLY A 152 14.06 -27.51 -15.09
CA GLY A 152 14.05 -28.06 -13.73
C GLY A 152 13.15 -27.23 -12.85
N TYR A 153 12.16 -27.86 -12.21
CA TYR A 153 11.30 -27.29 -11.19
C TYR A 153 11.60 -27.92 -9.82
N ARG A 154 11.57 -27.13 -8.75
CA ARG A 154 11.67 -27.62 -7.37
C ARG A 154 10.97 -26.67 -6.40
N ASN A 155 10.80 -27.08 -5.14
CA ASN A 155 10.13 -26.27 -4.11
C ASN A 155 8.77 -25.72 -4.56
N ILE A 156 8.02 -26.53 -5.32
CA ILE A 156 6.70 -26.13 -5.81
C ILE A 156 5.73 -26.19 -4.64
N SER A 157 4.96 -25.12 -4.46
CA SER A 157 3.95 -24.99 -3.42
C SER A 157 2.72 -24.35 -4.03
N ILE A 158 1.58 -25.00 -3.83
CA ILE A 158 0.28 -24.41 -4.10
C ILE A 158 -0.21 -23.74 -2.83
N LEU A 159 -0.53 -22.46 -2.93
CA LEU A 159 -0.97 -21.60 -1.85
C LEU A 159 -2.39 -21.12 -2.14
N PRO A 160 -3.23 -20.93 -1.12
CA PRO A 160 -4.50 -20.24 -1.31
C PRO A 160 -4.23 -18.86 -1.89
N SER A 161 -5.08 -18.42 -2.82
CA SER A 161 -5.02 -17.04 -3.29
C SER A 161 -5.34 -16.14 -2.11
N ALA A 162 -4.40 -15.25 -1.74
CA ALA A 162 -4.70 -14.28 -0.70
C ALA A 162 -5.90 -13.43 -1.15
N PRO A 163 -6.90 -13.15 -0.28
CA PRO A 163 -7.83 -12.07 -0.51
C PRO A 163 -7.04 -10.82 -0.89
N GLN A 164 -7.44 -10.12 -1.96
CA GLN A 164 -6.80 -8.90 -2.40
C GLN A 164 -7.03 -7.76 -1.41
N ASN A 165 -6.33 -7.82 -0.29
CA ASN A 165 -6.25 -6.77 0.71
C ASN A 165 -4.86 -6.10 0.61
N SER A 166 -4.35 -6.05 -0.62
CA SER A 166 -3.05 -5.53 -0.98
C SER A 166 -3.16 -4.76 -2.28
N ILE A 167 -3.75 -3.56 -2.19
CA ILE A 167 -3.29 -2.37 -2.90
C ILE A 167 -3.16 -2.56 -4.42
N LEU A 168 -4.28 -2.34 -5.11
CA LEU A 168 -4.31 -1.79 -6.45
C LEU A 168 -4.01 -0.28 -6.35
N TRP A 169 -2.76 0.16 -6.52
CA TRP A 169 -2.45 1.61 -6.61
C TRP A 169 -1.66 2.04 -7.84
N SER A 170 -1.33 1.15 -8.78
CA SER A 170 -0.63 1.59 -9.99
C SER A 170 -1.53 1.81 -11.21
N GLN A 171 -2.76 1.29 -11.29
CA GLN A 171 -3.53 1.37 -12.55
C GLN A 171 -5.07 1.42 -12.41
N MET A 172 -5.59 2.24 -11.50
CA MET A 172 -6.95 2.79 -11.66
C MET A 172 -6.96 4.06 -12.51
N GLU A 173 -6.00 4.18 -13.44
CA GLU A 173 -5.76 5.43 -14.15
C GLU A 173 -6.22 5.46 -15.61
N ASN A 174 -6.99 4.50 -16.15
CA ASN A 174 -7.36 4.60 -17.58
C ASN A 174 -8.68 3.98 -18.08
N ALA A 175 -9.63 3.56 -17.25
CA ALA A 175 -10.90 3.05 -17.80
C ALA A 175 -12.12 3.20 -16.88
N TYR A 176 -12.48 4.44 -16.54
CA TYR A 176 -13.88 4.81 -16.25
C TYR A 176 -14.15 6.21 -16.81
N VAL A 177 -14.01 6.35 -18.12
CA VAL A 177 -14.53 7.51 -18.84
C VAL A 177 -15.83 7.07 -19.54
N HIS A 178 -16.93 7.57 -18.99
CA HIS A 178 -18.28 7.69 -19.56
C HIS A 178 -19.17 6.42 -19.72
N SER A 179 -20.01 6.20 -18.71
CA SER A 179 -21.47 6.08 -18.88
C SER A 179 -22.16 6.58 -17.59
N GLU A 180 -22.45 7.88 -17.56
CA GLU A 180 -23.80 8.45 -17.65
C GLU A 180 -24.67 8.33 -16.38
N GLN A 181 -24.90 9.53 -15.83
CA GLN A 181 -26.15 10.07 -15.28
C GLN A 181 -26.62 9.64 -13.88
N ARG A 182 -26.47 10.63 -12.97
CA ARG A 182 -27.43 11.10 -11.95
C ARG A 182 -28.60 10.15 -11.68
N LEU A 183 -28.74 9.72 -10.41
CA LEU A 183 -29.94 10.00 -9.59
C LEU A 183 -29.72 9.58 -8.12
N CYS A 184 -30.52 10.21 -7.28
CA CYS A 184 -30.47 10.35 -5.83
C CYS A 184 -30.46 9.08 -4.97
N CYS A 185 -30.18 9.35 -3.68
CA CYS A 185 -30.66 8.73 -2.44
C CYS A 185 -30.13 7.34 -2.00
N GLY A 186 -29.30 7.40 -0.96
CA GLY A 186 -29.38 6.66 0.30
C GLY A 186 -29.72 5.17 0.30
N LYS A 187 -28.80 4.36 0.81
CA LYS A 187 -29.08 3.41 1.91
C LYS A 187 -27.80 2.86 2.53
N ARG A 188 -27.87 2.73 3.85
CA ARG A 188 -26.96 1.96 4.72
C ARG A 188 -26.77 0.54 4.18
N GLY A 189 -25.54 0.08 4.16
CA GLY A 189 -25.15 -1.32 4.05
C GLY A 189 -23.92 -1.56 4.91
N THR A 190 -24.07 -2.47 5.87
CA THR A 190 -23.07 -2.99 6.81
C THR A 190 -21.78 -3.43 6.10
N ARG A 191 -20.63 -2.91 6.57
CA ARG A 191 -19.30 -3.33 6.12
C ARG A 191 -18.75 -4.38 7.10
N ASP A 192 -18.29 -5.48 6.54
CA ASP A 192 -17.54 -6.54 7.22
C ASP A 192 -16.08 -6.07 7.39
N ASP A 193 -15.59 -6.05 8.63
CA ASP A 193 -14.31 -5.49 9.06
C ASP A 193 -13.21 -6.58 8.97
N SER A 194 -12.29 -6.52 7.99
CA SER A 194 -10.88 -6.93 8.15
C SER A 194 -10.08 -6.77 6.84
N GLU A 195 -9.76 -5.53 6.49
CA GLU A 195 -8.75 -5.17 5.49
C GLU A 195 -7.69 -4.28 6.15
N SER A 196 -6.45 -4.27 5.66
CA SER A 196 -5.40 -3.40 6.21
C SER A 196 -5.85 -1.93 6.10
N ASP A 197 -6.27 -1.42 7.25
CA ASP A 197 -7.33 -0.43 7.41
C ASP A 197 -6.76 1.01 7.36
N GLN A 198 -5.62 1.23 6.69
CA GLN A 198 -4.95 2.53 6.75
C GLN A 198 -5.58 3.50 5.76
N ARG A 199 -6.42 4.43 6.26
CA ARG A 199 -6.98 5.54 5.46
C ARG A 199 -5.85 6.31 4.78
N LEU A 200 -6.06 6.65 3.52
CA LEU A 200 -5.13 7.48 2.77
C LEU A 200 -5.55 8.95 2.90
N LEU A 201 -4.58 9.85 2.80
CA LEU A 201 -4.90 11.28 2.78
C LEU A 201 -5.86 11.62 1.62
N ALA A 202 -5.74 10.93 0.50
CA ALA A 202 -6.63 11.03 -0.66
C ALA A 202 -8.12 10.85 -0.31
N ASP A 203 -8.45 10.01 0.68
CA ASP A 203 -9.83 9.75 1.10
C ASP A 203 -10.50 10.99 1.73
N PHE A 204 -9.70 12.00 2.09
CA PHE A 204 -10.16 13.26 2.67
C PHE A 204 -10.22 14.42 1.65
N LEU A 205 -9.91 14.18 0.38
CA LEU A 205 -10.06 15.19 -0.67
C LEU A 205 -11.53 15.59 -0.82
N GLU A 206 -11.84 16.88 -0.59
CA GLU A 206 -13.21 17.42 -0.61
C GLU A 206 -14.19 16.68 0.33
N SER A 207 -13.66 16.00 1.34
CA SER A 207 -14.46 15.38 2.39
C SER A 207 -14.84 16.40 3.46
N TRP A 208 -16.03 16.22 4.05
CA TRP A 208 -16.47 16.99 5.21
C TRP A 208 -15.91 16.44 6.53
N ASP A 209 -15.47 15.18 6.55
CA ASP A 209 -14.90 14.55 7.74
C ASP A 209 -13.64 15.31 8.17
N PHE A 210 -13.66 15.89 9.38
CA PHE A 210 -12.58 16.74 9.94
C PHE A 210 -12.35 18.08 9.24
N SER A 211 -13.19 18.45 8.26
CA SER A 211 -13.03 19.73 7.56
C SER A 211 -13.17 20.91 8.51
N ASP A 212 -12.17 21.78 8.50
CA ASP A 212 -12.07 23.01 9.30
C ASP A 212 -11.73 24.24 8.42
N ALA A 213 -11.76 24.03 7.10
CA ALA A 213 -11.65 25.04 6.06
C ALA A 213 -12.63 24.77 4.92
N ILE A 214 -13.07 25.83 4.24
CA ILE A 214 -13.86 25.78 3.02
C ILE A 214 -13.34 26.78 2.00
N PHE A 215 -13.42 26.43 0.73
CA PHE A 215 -13.27 27.35 -0.38
C PHE A 215 -14.64 27.69 -0.96
N VAL A 216 -14.85 28.95 -1.33
CA VAL A 216 -16.01 29.40 -2.10
C VAL A 216 -15.51 29.80 -3.48
N VAL A 217 -15.81 29.00 -4.51
CA VAL A 217 -15.18 29.09 -5.83
C VAL A 217 -16.17 29.46 -6.91
N GLY A 218 -15.69 30.29 -7.84
CA GLY A 218 -16.41 30.70 -9.04
C GLY A 218 -17.59 31.63 -8.76
N THR A 219 -18.22 32.09 -9.83
CA THR A 219 -19.42 32.94 -9.77
C THR A 219 -20.61 32.20 -9.15
N GLU A 220 -20.62 30.88 -9.24
CA GLU A 220 -21.61 29.98 -8.65
C GLU A 220 -21.45 29.80 -7.14
N ARG A 221 -20.38 30.35 -6.54
CA ARG A 221 -20.07 30.24 -5.11
C ARG A 221 -20.09 28.79 -4.62
N LYS A 222 -19.51 27.86 -5.40
CA LYS A 222 -19.43 26.45 -5.03
C LYS A 222 -18.59 26.30 -3.77
N VAL A 223 -19.14 25.64 -2.76
CA VAL A 223 -18.46 25.36 -1.48
C VAL A 223 -17.69 24.05 -1.60
N VAL A 224 -16.39 24.08 -1.28
CA VAL A 224 -15.50 22.92 -1.33
C VAL A 224 -14.78 22.80 0.03
N PRO A 225 -15.00 21.72 0.80
CA PRO A 225 -14.37 21.55 2.11
C PRO A 225 -12.90 21.13 1.99
N ALA A 226 -12.11 21.48 2.99
CA ALA A 226 -10.70 21.15 3.10
C ALA A 226 -10.22 21.18 4.56
N HIS A 227 -8.94 20.88 4.75
CA HIS A 227 -8.31 20.70 6.06
C HIS A 227 -7.13 21.65 6.22
N ARG A 228 -7.17 22.57 7.19
CA ARG A 228 -6.13 23.58 7.43
C ARG A 228 -4.77 22.92 7.66
N VAL A 229 -4.71 21.85 8.45
CA VAL A 229 -3.46 21.12 8.71
C VAL A 229 -2.81 20.61 7.42
N VAL A 230 -3.61 20.17 6.44
CA VAL A 230 -3.14 19.64 5.15
C VAL A 230 -2.71 20.78 4.22
N LEU A 231 -3.55 21.81 4.09
CA LEU A 231 -3.29 22.99 3.27
C LEU A 231 -2.06 23.75 3.74
N CYS A 232 -2.00 24.08 5.03
CA CYS A 232 -0.88 24.82 5.60
C CYS A 232 0.38 23.98 5.67
N ALA A 233 0.31 22.65 5.60
CA ALA A 233 1.51 21.82 5.42
C ALA A 233 2.05 21.90 3.98
N SER A 234 1.20 21.98 2.96
CA SER A 234 1.63 22.02 1.55
C SER A 234 1.98 23.40 1.02
N GLY A 235 1.41 24.48 1.58
CA GLY A 235 1.58 25.85 1.09
C GLY A 235 1.40 26.91 2.17
N ASP A 236 1.12 28.13 1.72
CA ASP A 236 0.83 29.32 2.52
C ASP A 236 -0.64 29.71 2.27
N PHE A 237 -1.50 29.37 3.22
CA PHE A 237 -2.93 29.65 3.16
C PHE A 237 -3.29 30.63 4.28
N PRO A 238 -4.04 31.72 4.00
CA PRO A 238 -4.20 32.86 4.90
C PRO A 238 -5.22 32.61 6.03
N PHE A 239 -5.15 31.47 6.71
CA PHE A 239 -6.04 31.13 7.83
C PHE A 239 -5.64 31.79 9.17
N GLU A 240 -4.43 32.38 9.27
CA GLU A 240 -3.95 33.05 10.48
C GLU A 240 -4.39 34.53 10.56
N LEU A 241 -4.87 35.11 9.46
CA LEU A 241 -5.10 36.56 9.30
C LEU A 241 -6.58 36.97 9.29
N VAL A 242 -7.50 36.03 9.12
CA VAL A 242 -8.93 36.30 8.99
C VAL A 242 -9.68 35.38 9.93
N ASP A 243 -10.62 35.94 10.69
CA ASP A 243 -11.57 35.22 11.53
C ASP A 243 -12.54 34.46 10.60
N GLY A 244 -12.06 33.36 10.03
CA GLY A 244 -12.76 32.66 8.97
C GLY A 244 -12.03 31.42 8.47
N ALA A 245 -12.73 30.30 8.50
CA ALA A 245 -12.37 29.07 7.81
C ALA A 245 -12.54 29.15 6.29
N THR A 246 -12.87 30.33 5.73
CA THR A 246 -13.35 30.48 4.36
C THR A 246 -12.36 31.23 3.49
N ILE A 247 -12.00 30.67 2.34
CA ILE A 247 -11.22 31.33 1.30
C ILE A 247 -12.13 31.56 0.08
N GLU A 248 -12.36 32.82 -0.28
CA GLU A 248 -13.16 33.17 -1.47
C GLU A 248 -12.26 33.30 -2.70
N LEU A 249 -12.62 32.59 -3.78
CA LEU A 249 -11.91 32.57 -5.06
C LEU A 249 -12.91 32.80 -6.21
N PRO A 250 -13.47 34.01 -6.36
CA PRO A 250 -14.53 34.30 -7.32
C PRO A 250 -14.09 34.18 -8.79
N SER A 251 -12.80 34.38 -9.07
CA SER A 251 -12.21 34.31 -10.41
C SER A 251 -11.67 32.93 -10.80
N VAL A 252 -11.60 32.00 -9.84
CA VAL A 252 -11.07 30.65 -10.05
C VAL A 252 -12.22 29.72 -10.40
N SER A 253 -12.02 28.84 -11.39
CA SER A 253 -12.99 27.80 -11.73
C SER A 253 -12.81 26.57 -10.83
N TYR A 254 -13.90 25.85 -10.56
CA TYR A 254 -13.82 24.63 -9.76
C TYR A 254 -12.76 23.61 -10.24
N PRO A 255 -12.61 23.32 -11.55
CA PRO A 255 -11.58 22.39 -12.01
C PRO A 255 -10.15 22.81 -11.62
N VAL A 256 -9.85 24.12 -11.61
CA VAL A 256 -8.53 24.62 -11.22
C VAL A 256 -8.30 24.44 -9.71
N LEU A 257 -9.30 24.76 -8.87
CA LEU A 257 -9.19 24.47 -7.44
C LEU A 257 -9.06 22.97 -7.18
N HIS A 258 -9.90 22.16 -7.83
CA HIS A 258 -9.90 20.71 -7.66
C HIS A 258 -8.52 20.14 -7.97
N SER A 259 -7.91 20.52 -9.10
CA SER A 259 -6.56 20.05 -9.44
C SER A 259 -5.49 20.48 -8.42
N LEU A 260 -5.60 21.70 -7.86
CA LEU A 260 -4.71 22.12 -6.78
C LEU A 260 -4.88 21.24 -5.54
N LEU A 261 -6.12 21.00 -5.10
CA LEU A 261 -6.41 20.18 -3.93
C LEU A 261 -6.02 18.72 -4.16
N GLU A 262 -6.36 18.15 -5.31
CA GLU A 262 -5.99 16.79 -5.69
C GLU A 262 -4.47 16.59 -5.61
N TYR A 263 -3.69 17.54 -6.12
CA TYR A 263 -2.23 17.50 -5.99
C TYR A 263 -1.76 17.58 -4.53
N ILE A 264 -2.39 18.41 -3.70
CA ILE A 264 -2.04 18.55 -2.28
C ILE A 264 -2.30 17.24 -1.51
N TYR A 265 -3.42 16.56 -1.77
CA TYR A 265 -3.83 15.37 -1.02
C TYR A 265 -3.24 14.07 -1.57
N THR A 266 -2.91 14.01 -2.86
CA THR A 266 -2.46 12.78 -3.53
C THR A 266 -1.02 12.84 -4.03
N GLY A 267 -0.45 14.04 -4.20
CA GLY A 267 0.86 14.26 -4.83
C GLY A 267 0.83 14.28 -6.36
N SER A 268 -0.36 14.14 -6.97
CA SER A 268 -0.56 14.22 -8.41
C SER A 268 -1.89 14.85 -8.78
N THR A 269 -2.01 15.39 -9.99
CA THR A 269 -3.30 15.85 -10.51
C THR A 269 -3.33 15.76 -12.03
N GLN A 270 -4.53 15.77 -12.59
CA GLN A 270 -4.76 15.89 -14.01
C GLN A 270 -5.51 17.20 -14.31
N ILE A 271 -5.02 17.96 -15.30
CA ILE A 271 -5.65 19.22 -15.70
C ILE A 271 -5.57 19.43 -17.21
N ALA A 272 -6.61 20.04 -17.78
CA ALA A 272 -6.60 20.43 -19.18
C ALA A 272 -5.50 21.46 -19.48
N GLU A 273 -4.85 21.32 -20.62
CA GLU A 273 -3.73 22.19 -21.04
C GLU A 273 -4.06 23.70 -20.98
N TRP A 274 -5.27 24.09 -21.39
CA TRP A 274 -5.69 25.51 -21.36
C TRP A 274 -5.92 26.07 -19.94
N LEU A 275 -6.04 25.21 -18.92
CA LEU A 275 -6.18 25.62 -17.52
C LEU A 275 -4.83 25.62 -16.78
N LEU A 276 -3.75 25.17 -17.41
CA LEU A 276 -2.43 25.04 -16.78
C LEU A 276 -1.90 26.37 -16.25
N SER A 277 -2.09 27.47 -16.99
CA SER A 277 -1.68 28.81 -16.55
C SER A 277 -2.47 29.28 -15.33
N SER A 278 -3.78 28.99 -15.27
CA SER A 278 -4.61 29.31 -14.10
C SER A 278 -4.21 28.48 -12.88
N LEU A 279 -3.83 27.21 -13.07
CA LEU A 279 -3.29 26.37 -12.00
C LEU A 279 -1.92 26.87 -11.51
N LEU A 280 -1.05 27.32 -12.42
CA LEU A 280 0.21 27.96 -12.06
C LEU A 280 0.00 29.23 -11.22
N GLU A 281 -0.92 30.10 -11.64
CA GLU A 281 -1.25 31.33 -10.91
C GLU A 281 -1.77 31.01 -9.50
N LEU A 282 -2.72 30.08 -9.39
CA LEU A 282 -3.31 29.70 -8.11
C LEU A 282 -2.29 29.00 -7.18
N SER A 283 -1.50 28.08 -7.71
CA SER A 283 -0.45 27.38 -6.95
C SER A 283 0.66 28.33 -6.52
N SER A 284 0.97 29.35 -7.31
CA SER A 284 1.92 30.42 -6.96
C SER A 284 1.37 31.31 -5.85
N HIS A 285 0.09 31.69 -5.94
CA HIS A 285 -0.60 32.47 -4.93
C HIS A 285 -0.53 31.80 -3.54
N PHE A 286 -0.82 30.50 -3.46
CA PHE A 286 -0.72 29.71 -2.22
C PHE A 286 0.67 29.12 -1.96
N LYS A 287 1.68 29.47 -2.77
CA LYS A 287 3.09 29.01 -2.62
C LYS A 287 3.25 27.48 -2.51
N VAL A 288 2.46 26.71 -3.26
CA VAL A 288 2.60 25.25 -3.36
C VAL A 288 3.76 24.94 -4.31
N LYS A 289 4.98 25.18 -3.85
CA LYS A 289 6.21 25.22 -4.67
C LYS A 289 6.43 23.99 -5.57
N PRO A 290 6.21 22.74 -5.11
CA PRO A 290 6.39 21.58 -5.97
C PRO A 290 5.47 21.61 -7.20
N LEU A 291 4.21 22.06 -7.02
CA LEU A 291 3.25 22.19 -8.12
C LEU A 291 3.61 23.34 -9.06
N VAL A 292 4.03 24.49 -8.51
CA VAL A 292 4.51 25.64 -9.30
C VAL A 292 5.62 25.20 -10.25
N LYS A 293 6.63 24.50 -9.71
CA LYS A 293 7.75 23.98 -10.50
C LYS A 293 7.28 23.01 -11.60
N CYS A 294 6.38 22.07 -11.28
CA CYS A 294 5.84 21.15 -12.27
C CYS A 294 5.08 21.90 -13.40
N CYS A 295 4.28 22.90 -13.05
CA CYS A 295 3.57 23.70 -14.04
C CYS A 295 4.53 24.47 -14.96
N GLU A 296 5.56 25.12 -14.39
CA GLU A 296 6.59 25.85 -15.14
C GLU A 296 7.35 24.94 -16.13
N GLU A 297 7.78 23.76 -15.68
CA GLU A 297 8.50 22.78 -16.52
C GLU A 297 7.66 22.32 -17.72
N ILE A 298 6.36 22.10 -17.51
CA ILE A 298 5.45 21.68 -18.58
C ILE A 298 5.18 22.83 -19.54
N ILE A 299 4.96 24.05 -19.06
CA ILE A 299 4.76 25.23 -19.91
C ILE A 299 5.98 25.44 -20.82
N VAL A 300 7.19 25.42 -20.27
CA VAL A 300 8.43 25.54 -21.05
C VAL A 300 8.54 24.45 -22.11
N SER A 301 8.16 23.20 -21.76
CA SER A 301 8.19 22.08 -22.71
C SER A 301 7.20 22.26 -23.86
N LEU A 302 6.01 22.82 -23.59
CA LEU A 302 4.99 23.08 -24.61
C LEU A 302 5.40 24.21 -25.58
N GLU A 303 6.11 25.23 -25.08
CA GLU A 303 6.63 26.32 -25.91
C GLU A 303 7.68 25.86 -26.94
N VAL A 304 8.50 24.87 -26.56
CA VAL A 304 9.55 24.28 -27.42
C VAL A 304 8.94 23.44 -28.55
N ASP A 305 7.85 22.72 -28.29
CA ASP A 305 7.29 21.74 -29.24
C ASP A 305 6.46 22.36 -30.38
N LYS A 306 6.13 23.66 -30.35
CA LYS A 306 5.37 24.42 -31.38
C LYS A 306 4.17 23.69 -32.01
N LYS A 307 3.59 22.72 -31.32
CA LYS A 307 2.37 22.01 -31.71
C LYS A 307 1.28 22.37 -30.72
N PHE A 308 0.68 23.55 -30.91
CA PHE A 308 -0.64 23.82 -30.34
C PHE A 308 -1.59 22.77 -30.91
N SER A 309 -1.86 21.74 -30.12
CA SER A 309 -2.88 20.76 -30.46
C SER A 309 -4.23 21.39 -30.11
N PRO A 310 -5.16 21.58 -31.06
CA PRO A 310 -6.46 22.20 -30.81
C PRO A 310 -7.43 21.28 -30.05
N SER A 311 -6.91 20.32 -29.28
CA SER A 311 -7.67 19.25 -28.65
C SER A 311 -7.28 19.17 -27.19
N GLY A 312 -8.24 19.37 -26.29
CA GLY A 312 -8.61 18.45 -25.20
C GLY A 312 -7.54 17.83 -24.28
N LYS A 313 -6.27 18.15 -24.43
CA LYS A 313 -5.17 17.35 -23.89
C LYS A 313 -5.14 17.50 -22.38
N LEU A 314 -5.31 16.37 -21.71
CA LEU A 314 -5.19 16.27 -20.26
C LEU A 314 -3.71 16.07 -19.92
N LEU A 315 -3.20 16.94 -19.05
CA LEU A 315 -1.83 16.91 -18.58
C LEU A 315 -1.80 16.28 -17.20
N LYS A 316 -0.89 15.34 -16.99
CA LYS A 316 -0.65 14.75 -15.67
C LYS A 316 0.53 15.44 -15.01
N LEU A 317 0.31 15.96 -13.81
CA LEU A 317 1.33 16.57 -12.96
C LEU A 317 1.56 15.67 -11.76
N SER A 318 2.82 15.37 -11.42
CA SER A 318 3.16 14.56 -10.26
C SER A 318 4.48 15.01 -9.64
N SER A 319 4.60 14.88 -8.32
CA SER A 319 5.80 15.27 -7.55
C SER A 319 7.03 14.38 -7.78
N SER A 320 7.01 13.48 -8.77
CA SER A 320 8.05 12.47 -9.03
C SER A 320 9.29 13.04 -9.73
N GLY A 321 9.98 13.96 -9.04
CA GLY A 321 11.30 14.48 -9.39
C GLY A 321 12.29 14.51 -8.22
N PHE A 322 11.88 14.14 -7.00
CA PHE A 322 12.78 14.05 -5.84
C PHE A 322 12.94 12.59 -5.43
N GLN A 323 14.13 12.05 -5.72
CA GLN A 323 14.59 10.80 -5.13
C GLN A 323 14.67 10.97 -3.61
N ASP A 324 14.01 10.10 -2.87
CA ASP A 324 14.56 9.59 -1.64
C ASP A 324 14.21 8.11 -1.52
N HIS A 325 15.22 7.27 -1.70
CA HIS A 325 15.18 5.87 -1.33
C HIS A 325 15.16 5.78 0.19
N LYS A 326 13.97 5.91 0.78
CA LYS A 326 13.70 5.46 2.14
C LYS A 326 12.41 4.65 2.13
N PHE A 327 12.50 3.44 2.65
CA PHE A 327 11.35 2.60 2.98
C PHE A 327 10.56 3.36 4.07
N GLY A 328 9.61 4.20 3.67
CA GLY A 328 8.83 5.04 4.58
C GLY A 328 7.35 4.87 4.28
N SER A 329 6.70 4.00 5.05
CA SER A 329 5.25 3.73 5.09
C SER A 329 4.46 4.89 5.71
N SER A 330 4.81 6.14 5.39
CA SER A 330 4.05 7.31 5.85
C SER A 330 2.79 7.46 4.99
N PRO A 331 1.61 7.66 5.60
CA PRO A 331 0.37 7.97 4.88
C PRO A 331 0.42 9.37 4.24
N LEU A 332 1.41 10.19 4.62
CA LEU A 332 1.66 11.51 4.05
C LEU A 332 2.56 11.37 2.81
N LYS A 333 1.99 11.64 1.63
CA LYS A 333 2.69 11.66 0.33
C LYS A 333 2.56 13.05 -0.31
N GLY A 334 3.38 13.33 -1.33
CA GLY A 334 3.26 14.57 -2.12
C GLY A 334 3.95 15.78 -1.47
N PRO A 335 3.36 17.00 -1.54
CA PRO A 335 4.00 18.23 -1.09
C PRO A 335 4.07 18.39 0.45
N ILE A 336 3.51 17.44 1.21
CA ILE A 336 3.41 17.50 2.67
C ILE A 336 4.59 16.75 3.29
N THR A 337 5.35 17.44 4.14
CA THR A 337 6.50 16.85 4.84
C THR A 337 6.16 16.52 6.29
N SER A 338 6.68 15.39 6.78
CA SER A 338 6.55 15.00 8.19
C SER A 338 7.15 16.04 9.13
N GLN A 339 8.22 16.73 8.71
CA GLN A 339 8.81 17.84 9.46
C GLN A 339 7.79 18.95 9.75
N LYS A 340 6.98 19.36 8.76
CA LYS A 340 6.05 20.48 8.92
C LYS A 340 4.83 20.07 9.76
N ILE A 341 4.33 18.85 9.57
CA ILE A 341 3.27 18.28 10.41
C ILE A 341 3.75 18.11 11.87
N GLY A 342 4.99 17.66 12.09
CA GLY A 342 5.61 17.61 13.42
C GLY A 342 5.75 18.98 14.09
N GLN A 343 6.05 20.04 13.32
CA GLN A 343 6.05 21.41 13.85
C GLN A 343 4.65 21.87 14.31
N PHE A 344 3.59 21.49 13.59
CA PHE A 344 2.21 21.80 13.99
C PHE A 344 1.83 21.08 15.29
N LEU A 345 2.27 19.83 15.49
CA LEU A 345 2.11 19.16 16.78
C LEU A 345 2.82 19.92 17.91
N ALA A 346 4.05 20.36 17.67
CA ALA A 346 4.87 21.01 18.69
C ALA A 346 4.32 22.38 19.13
N ASN A 347 3.72 23.14 18.22
CA ASN A 347 3.17 24.47 18.51
C ASN A 347 1.64 24.51 18.66
N GLY A 348 0.94 23.41 18.38
CA GLY A 348 -0.51 23.29 18.45
C GLY A 348 -1.28 24.07 17.37
N LYS A 349 -0.62 24.53 16.30
CA LYS A 349 -1.32 25.21 15.19
C LYS A 349 -2.23 24.22 14.48
N TYR A 350 -3.46 24.64 14.20
CA TYR A 350 -4.50 23.84 13.54
C TYR A 350 -4.97 22.62 14.35
N SER A 351 -4.65 22.56 15.65
CA SER A 351 -5.10 21.47 16.49
C SER A 351 -6.62 21.52 16.71
N ASP A 352 -7.29 20.40 16.50
CA ASP A 352 -8.72 20.19 16.74
C ASP A 352 -8.98 19.24 17.92
N ILE A 353 -7.91 18.81 18.61
CA ILE A 353 -7.98 17.91 19.77
C ILE A 353 -6.84 18.14 20.78
N ASN A 354 -7.19 18.17 22.05
CA ASN A 354 -6.31 18.14 23.21
C ASN A 354 -6.26 16.70 23.74
N ILE A 355 -5.05 16.16 23.88
CA ILE A 355 -4.84 14.78 24.28
C ILE A 355 -4.34 14.76 25.73
N TYR A 356 -5.11 14.09 26.59
CA TYR A 356 -4.79 13.92 28.00
C TYR A 356 -4.44 12.47 28.31
N VAL A 357 -3.39 12.24 29.07
CA VAL A 357 -3.02 10.93 29.63
C VAL A 357 -3.23 10.97 31.13
N ASN A 358 -3.98 10.01 31.66
CA ASN A 358 -4.33 9.98 33.08
C ASN A 358 -3.07 9.92 33.96
N GLY A 359 -3.00 10.78 34.98
CA GLY A 359 -1.81 10.92 35.83
C GLY A 359 -0.69 11.81 35.26
N HIS A 360 -0.74 12.19 33.97
CA HIS A 360 0.28 13.02 33.31
C HIS A 360 -0.25 14.36 32.78
N GLY A 361 -1.57 14.51 32.64
CA GLY A 361 -2.21 15.75 32.20
C GLY A 361 -2.26 15.91 30.68
N LEU A 362 -2.24 17.15 30.20
CA LEU A 362 -2.22 17.47 28.76
C LEU A 362 -0.86 17.09 28.18
N VAL A 363 -0.84 16.11 27.27
CA VAL A 363 0.40 15.64 26.63
C VAL A 363 0.62 16.25 25.25
N ALA A 364 -0.45 16.59 24.53
CA ALA A 364 -0.33 17.18 23.19
C ALA A 364 -1.61 17.90 22.73
N LYS A 365 -1.42 18.82 21.79
CA LYS A 365 -2.48 19.38 20.95
C LYS A 365 -2.35 18.79 19.55
N GLY A 366 -3.19 17.82 19.23
CA GLY A 366 -3.11 17.02 18.02
C GLY A 366 -4.13 17.40 16.95
N HIS A 367 -4.18 16.57 15.91
CA HIS A 367 -5.02 16.73 14.73
C HIS A 367 -5.75 15.40 14.47
N LYS A 368 -7.09 15.38 14.57
CA LYS A 368 -7.91 14.19 14.40
C LYS A 368 -7.67 13.52 13.06
N LEU A 369 -7.52 14.30 11.99
CA LEU A 369 -7.20 13.79 10.65
C LEU A 369 -5.89 13.00 10.66
N ILE A 370 -4.80 13.57 11.19
CA ILE A 370 -3.48 12.92 11.20
C ILE A 370 -3.53 11.62 12.01
N LEU A 371 -4.14 11.64 13.20
CA LEU A 371 -4.30 10.44 14.03
C LEU A 371 -5.14 9.35 13.32
N SER A 372 -6.19 9.75 12.61
CA SER A 372 -7.08 8.86 11.86
C SER A 372 -6.42 8.20 10.65
N LEU A 373 -5.39 8.82 10.07
CA LEU A 373 -4.59 8.22 9.00
C LEU A 373 -3.74 7.04 9.47
N TRP A 374 -3.48 6.93 10.77
CA TRP A 374 -2.66 5.85 11.33
C TRP A 374 -3.46 4.80 12.09
N SER A 375 -4.63 5.17 12.60
CA SER A 375 -5.42 4.32 13.48
C SER A 375 -6.90 4.39 13.15
N MET A 376 -7.44 3.27 12.68
CA MET A 376 -8.89 3.13 12.46
C MET A 376 -9.72 3.18 13.74
N PRO A 377 -9.27 2.63 14.87
CA PRO A 377 -9.93 2.88 16.15
C PRO A 377 -10.09 4.37 16.46
N LEU A 378 -9.03 5.18 16.25
CA LEU A 378 -9.12 6.64 16.43
C LEU A 378 -10.02 7.29 15.38
N ALA A 379 -9.95 6.87 14.12
CA ALA A 379 -10.84 7.36 13.06
C ALA A 379 -12.32 7.11 13.41
N LYS A 380 -12.67 5.89 13.83
CA LYS A 380 -14.02 5.53 14.28
C LYS A 380 -14.41 6.37 15.51
N MET A 381 -13.52 6.57 16.48
CA MET A 381 -13.77 7.42 17.65
C MET A 381 -14.12 8.87 17.28
N PHE A 382 -13.46 9.43 16.25
CA PHE A 382 -13.67 10.82 15.85
C PHE A 382 -14.79 11.04 14.82
N THR A 383 -15.34 9.97 14.22
CA THR A 383 -16.35 10.06 13.13
C THR A 383 -17.67 9.34 13.42
N ASN A 384 -17.81 8.64 14.55
CA ASN A 384 -19.00 7.84 14.87
C ASN A 384 -20.24 8.64 15.33
N GLY A 385 -20.12 9.97 15.47
CA GLY A 385 -21.21 10.84 15.90
C GLY A 385 -21.49 10.82 17.41
N MET A 386 -20.63 10.16 18.20
CA MET A 386 -20.69 10.19 19.67
C MET A 386 -20.03 11.47 20.21
N LYS A 387 -20.05 11.66 21.54
CA LYS A 387 -19.53 12.86 22.22
C LYS A 387 -18.09 13.18 21.78
N GLU A 388 -17.28 12.14 21.63
CA GLU A 388 -15.87 12.17 21.23
C GLU A 388 -15.66 12.76 19.83
N SER A 389 -16.62 12.61 18.92
CA SER A 389 -16.53 13.19 17.57
C SER A 389 -16.50 14.72 17.60
N SER A 390 -17.28 15.33 18.50
CA SER A 390 -17.37 16.78 18.68
C SER A 390 -16.52 17.35 19.82
N ALA A 391 -15.95 16.48 20.66
CA ALA A 391 -15.11 16.90 21.78
C ALA A 391 -13.77 17.47 21.30
N SER A 392 -13.33 18.54 21.96
CA SER A 392 -11.98 19.07 21.82
C SER A 392 -10.99 18.35 22.72
N ASP A 393 -11.44 17.55 23.68
CA ASP A 393 -10.59 16.88 24.67
C ASP A 393 -10.82 15.37 24.62
N VAL A 394 -9.72 14.60 24.60
CA VAL A 394 -9.74 13.14 24.73
C VAL A 394 -8.85 12.69 25.88
N PHE A 395 -9.32 11.70 26.62
CA PHE A 395 -8.65 11.16 27.79
C PHE A 395 -8.31 9.70 27.59
N PHE A 396 -7.02 9.39 27.53
CA PHE A 396 -6.53 8.01 27.51
C PHE A 396 -6.25 7.56 28.94
N LYS A 397 -7.03 6.57 29.39
CA LYS A 397 -6.85 5.88 30.67
C LYS A 397 -5.98 4.66 30.45
N ASP A 398 -5.16 4.32 31.44
CA ASP A 398 -4.39 3.08 31.49
C ASP A 398 -3.37 2.89 30.34
N VAL A 399 -2.82 4.00 29.81
CA VAL A 399 -1.72 3.97 28.84
C VAL A 399 -0.40 4.44 29.48
N PRO A 400 0.74 3.75 29.26
CA PRO A 400 2.03 4.22 29.72
C PRO A 400 2.43 5.54 29.04
N PRO A 401 2.72 6.63 29.78
CA PRO A 401 2.94 7.95 29.20
C PRO A 401 4.08 8.01 28.18
N GLU A 402 5.22 7.38 28.47
CA GLU A 402 6.40 7.37 27.61
C GLU A 402 6.13 6.63 26.30
N ALA A 403 5.48 5.46 26.38
CA ALA A 403 5.09 4.69 25.20
C ALA A 403 4.04 5.44 24.37
N PHE A 404 3.06 6.09 25.02
CA PHE A 404 2.06 6.89 24.33
C PHE A 404 2.69 8.11 23.63
N PHE A 405 3.70 8.73 24.23
CA PHE A 405 4.45 9.80 23.58
C PHE A 405 5.17 9.30 22.32
N LEU A 406 5.85 8.15 22.38
CA LEU A 406 6.50 7.54 21.20
C LEU A 406 5.50 7.16 20.10
N LEU A 407 4.34 6.63 20.47
CA LEU A 407 3.22 6.37 19.55
C LEU A 407 2.83 7.65 18.79
N LEU A 408 2.66 8.75 19.52
CA LEU A 408 2.29 10.03 18.93
C LEU A 408 3.42 10.61 18.06
N GLN A 409 4.67 10.53 18.51
CA GLN A 409 5.82 10.95 17.71
C GLN A 409 5.91 10.16 16.41
N PHE A 410 5.68 8.85 16.45
CA PHE A 410 5.64 8.00 15.27
C PHE A 410 4.54 8.43 14.29
N MET A 411 3.32 8.70 14.75
CA MET A 411 2.23 9.17 13.89
C MET A 411 2.53 10.50 13.17
N TYR A 412 3.36 11.37 13.75
CA TYR A 412 3.66 12.67 13.12
C TYR A 412 4.94 12.67 12.28
N HIS A 413 5.90 11.83 12.63
CA HIS A 413 7.20 11.80 11.96
C HIS A 413 7.33 10.65 10.94
N GLY A 414 6.54 9.59 11.11
CA GLY A 414 6.59 8.36 10.30
C GLY A 414 7.79 7.46 10.63
N GLU A 415 8.57 7.78 11.66
CA GLU A 415 9.77 7.06 12.07
C GLU A 415 9.76 6.88 13.59
N LEU A 416 10.17 5.69 14.05
CA LEU A 416 10.36 5.40 15.47
C LEU A 416 11.80 5.72 15.85
N LYS A 417 12.01 6.79 16.62
CA LYS A 417 13.32 7.18 17.15
C LYS A 417 13.33 6.94 18.65
N VAL A 418 14.24 6.11 19.11
CA VAL A 418 14.37 5.80 20.53
C VAL A 418 15.84 5.91 20.93
N ASP A 419 16.12 6.65 22.00
CA ASP A 419 17.48 7.14 22.34
C ASP A 419 17.89 6.75 23.77
N THR A 420 17.35 5.66 24.31
CA THR A 420 17.43 5.33 25.74
C THR A 420 18.06 3.96 26.02
N GLN A 421 18.82 3.86 27.11
CA GLN A 421 19.54 2.65 27.54
C GLN A 421 18.63 1.52 28.08
N ASP A 422 17.36 1.80 28.43
CA ASP A 422 16.34 0.81 28.87
C ASP A 422 15.19 0.67 27.85
N ILE A 423 15.54 0.58 26.58
CA ILE A 423 14.63 0.68 25.44
C ILE A 423 13.58 -0.44 25.38
N THR A 424 13.95 -1.64 25.85
CA THR A 424 13.14 -2.86 25.65
C THR A 424 11.79 -2.78 26.37
N SER A 425 11.76 -2.25 27.59
CA SER A 425 10.52 -2.15 28.38
C SER A 425 9.52 -1.20 27.71
N VAL A 426 10.00 -0.05 27.23
CA VAL A 426 9.21 0.97 26.54
C VAL A 426 8.76 0.47 25.16
N LEU A 427 9.62 -0.25 24.42
CA LEU A 427 9.26 -0.85 23.14
C LEU A 427 8.18 -1.93 23.28
N VAL A 428 8.20 -2.74 24.35
CA VAL A 428 7.14 -3.72 24.63
C VAL A 428 5.82 -3.02 24.95
N GLN A 429 5.85 -1.96 25.76
CA GLN A 429 4.66 -1.15 26.03
C GLN A 429 4.12 -0.48 24.76
N LEU A 430 5.01 0.03 23.91
CA LEU A 430 4.66 0.63 22.63
C LEU A 430 4.05 -0.40 21.67
N LEU A 431 4.57 -1.64 21.66
CA LEU A 431 4.02 -2.75 20.89
C LEU A 431 2.57 -3.04 21.33
N LEU A 432 2.30 -3.09 22.65
CA LEU A 432 0.95 -3.28 23.17
C LEU A 432 0.00 -2.13 22.79
N LEU A 433 0.46 -0.88 22.86
CA LEU A 433 -0.32 0.27 22.42
C LEU A 433 -0.58 0.23 20.90
N SER A 434 0.41 -0.17 20.11
CA SER A 434 0.26 -0.28 18.65
C SER A 434 -0.72 -1.38 18.24
N ASP A 435 -0.87 -2.45 19.05
CA ASP A 435 -1.97 -3.42 18.92
C ASP A 435 -3.32 -2.80 19.28
N GLN A 436 -3.41 -2.13 20.43
CA GLN A 436 -4.63 -1.46 20.89
C GLN A 436 -5.18 -0.45 19.88
N PHE A 437 -4.29 0.32 19.24
CA PHE A 437 -4.66 1.33 18.24
C PHE A 437 -4.61 0.80 16.80
N ALA A 438 -4.37 -0.50 16.59
CA ALA A 438 -4.32 -1.16 15.29
C ALA A 438 -3.35 -0.51 14.27
N ILE A 439 -2.12 -0.21 14.71
CA ILE A 439 -1.07 0.42 13.90
C ILE A 439 0.00 -0.60 13.54
N THR A 440 -0.30 -1.43 12.53
CA THR A 440 0.52 -2.60 12.15
C THR A 440 1.96 -2.23 11.77
N VAL A 441 2.15 -1.07 11.12
CA VAL A 441 3.50 -0.60 10.76
C VAL A 441 4.36 -0.34 12.00
N LEU A 442 3.76 0.24 13.05
CA LEU A 442 4.46 0.47 14.31
C LEU A 442 4.71 -0.84 15.06
N GLN A 443 3.77 -1.78 15.02
CA GLN A 443 3.97 -3.12 15.59
C GLN A 443 5.22 -3.77 14.99
N PHE A 444 5.35 -3.72 13.66
CA PHE A 444 6.51 -4.26 12.95
C PHE A 444 7.81 -3.57 13.37
N GLU A 445 7.83 -2.23 13.43
CA GLU A 445 9.03 -1.49 13.82
C GLU A 445 9.43 -1.75 15.27
N CYS A 446 8.47 -1.88 16.19
CA CYS A 446 8.73 -2.26 17.58
C CYS A 446 9.33 -3.67 17.66
N CYS A 447 8.73 -4.66 16.97
CA CYS A 447 9.28 -6.02 16.95
C CYS A 447 10.70 -6.06 16.41
N LYS A 448 10.96 -5.31 15.33
CA LYS A 448 12.30 -5.20 14.73
C LYS A 448 13.32 -4.66 15.72
N GLN A 449 13.06 -3.51 16.36
CA GLN A 449 14.00 -2.93 17.32
C GLN A 449 14.18 -3.80 18.57
N ILE A 450 13.12 -4.44 19.07
CA ILE A 450 13.21 -5.40 20.18
C ILE A 450 14.14 -6.57 19.81
N MET A 451 13.99 -7.13 18.61
CA MET A 451 14.87 -8.22 18.14
C MET A 451 16.32 -7.79 17.99
N GLU A 452 16.58 -6.57 17.50
CA GLU A 452 17.92 -5.99 17.41
C GLU A 452 18.56 -5.87 18.81
N CYS A 453 17.81 -5.41 19.83
CA CYS A 453 18.29 -5.33 21.21
C CYS A 453 18.56 -6.70 21.84
N LEU A 454 17.77 -7.73 21.51
CA LEU A 454 17.98 -9.09 21.98
C LEU A 454 19.19 -9.78 21.29
N SER A 455 19.57 -9.31 20.09
CA SER A 455 20.65 -9.89 19.29
C SER A 455 22.06 -9.64 19.86
N GLU A 456 22.26 -8.62 20.71
CA GLU A 456 23.51 -8.43 21.45
C GLU A 456 23.73 -9.53 22.52
N GLY A 457 22.67 -10.21 22.97
CA GLY A 457 22.72 -11.33 23.92
C GLY A 457 22.47 -12.72 23.34
N SER A 458 22.13 -12.86 22.05
CA SER A 458 21.71 -14.15 21.47
C SER A 458 22.02 -14.26 19.97
N ARG A 459 23.31 -14.33 19.63
CA ARG A 459 23.81 -14.53 18.24
C ARG A 459 23.54 -15.92 17.63
N VAL A 460 22.67 -16.77 18.20
CA VAL A 460 22.48 -18.17 17.75
C VAL A 460 21.10 -18.45 17.14
N LEU A 461 20.13 -17.53 17.18
CA LEU A 461 18.75 -17.80 16.70
C LEU A 461 18.35 -17.05 15.41
N LEU A 462 19.25 -16.28 14.80
CA LEU A 462 18.90 -15.32 13.73
C LEU A 462 18.90 -15.86 12.29
N GLU A 463 19.10 -17.16 12.05
CA GLU A 463 19.04 -17.70 10.67
C GLU A 463 17.70 -18.36 10.28
N GLU A 464 16.69 -18.47 11.18
CA GLU A 464 15.46 -19.23 10.86
C GLU A 464 14.09 -18.54 11.12
N ALA A 465 14.02 -17.25 11.48
CA ALA A 465 12.73 -16.62 11.82
C ALA A 465 12.24 -15.58 10.80
N HIS A 466 11.16 -15.92 10.07
CA HIS A 466 10.42 -15.00 9.19
C HIS A 466 9.56 -13.98 9.98
N PRO A 467 9.41 -12.72 9.51
CA PRO A 467 8.74 -11.64 10.25
C PRO A 467 7.24 -11.85 10.54
N THR A 468 6.53 -12.67 9.75
CA THR A 468 5.09 -12.89 9.91
C THR A 468 4.75 -13.95 10.98
N ARG A 469 5.69 -14.85 11.28
CA ARG A 469 5.55 -15.82 12.38
C ARG A 469 5.83 -15.20 13.74
N LEU A 470 6.58 -14.10 13.81
CA LEU A 470 6.85 -13.38 15.05
C LEU A 470 5.58 -12.72 15.60
N VAL A 471 4.81 -11.98 14.81
CA VAL A 471 3.61 -11.28 15.32
C VAL A 471 2.54 -12.25 15.88
N SER A 472 2.38 -13.43 15.28
CA SER A 472 1.41 -14.45 15.72
C SER A 472 1.89 -15.35 16.86
N SER A 473 3.21 -15.53 17.03
CA SER A 473 3.78 -16.37 18.11
C SER A 473 4.35 -15.57 19.30
N PHE A 474 4.79 -14.32 19.09
CA PHE A 474 5.32 -13.46 20.14
C PHE A 474 4.26 -12.66 20.89
N ILE A 475 3.14 -12.25 20.27
CA ILE A 475 2.09 -11.50 20.99
C ILE A 475 1.45 -12.33 22.13
N PRO A 476 1.16 -13.65 21.96
CA PRO A 476 0.70 -14.49 23.07
C PRO A 476 1.77 -14.65 24.16
N ASN A 477 3.02 -14.91 23.78
CA ASN A 477 4.13 -15.11 24.73
C ASN A 477 4.53 -13.82 25.48
N LEU A 478 4.38 -12.64 24.87
CA LEU A 478 4.62 -11.35 25.52
C LEU A 478 3.50 -10.98 26.50
N ARG A 479 2.25 -11.41 26.28
CA ARG A 479 1.18 -11.30 27.30
C ARG A 479 1.49 -12.16 28.52
N GLU A 480 2.03 -13.36 28.33
CA GLU A 480 2.54 -14.20 29.43
C GLU A 480 3.74 -13.56 30.14
N MET A 481 4.74 -13.06 29.40
CA MET A 481 5.92 -12.41 29.98
C MET A 481 5.60 -11.08 30.71
N ALA A 482 4.68 -10.27 30.18
CA ALA A 482 4.21 -9.06 30.85
C ALA A 482 3.42 -9.39 32.13
N SER A 483 2.64 -10.48 32.13
CA SER A 483 1.95 -10.98 33.33
C SER A 483 2.91 -11.56 34.38
N ALA A 484 4.00 -12.20 33.94
CA ALA A 484 5.03 -12.77 34.82
C ALA A 484 5.90 -11.68 35.47
N ASN A 485 6.30 -10.65 34.72
CA ASN A 485 7.15 -9.56 35.24
C ASN A 485 6.37 -8.54 36.10
N LEU A 486 5.05 -8.42 35.96
CA LEU A 486 4.20 -7.69 36.92
C LEU A 486 4.12 -8.41 38.28
N GLY A 487 4.30 -9.74 38.32
CA GLY A 487 4.38 -10.52 39.55
C GLY A 487 5.71 -10.34 40.31
N GLU A 488 6.82 -10.17 39.59
CA GLU A 488 8.15 -10.00 40.22
C GLU A 488 8.39 -8.57 40.74
N LEU A 489 7.74 -7.54 40.18
CA LEU A 489 7.82 -6.16 40.68
C LEU A 489 7.01 -5.89 41.96
N VAL A 490 6.01 -6.74 42.27
CA VAL A 490 5.25 -6.66 43.54
C VAL A 490 5.92 -7.47 44.66
N ALA A 491 6.79 -8.43 44.32
CA ALA A 491 7.53 -9.23 45.30
C ALA A 491 8.87 -8.61 45.75
N GLY A 492 9.34 -7.55 45.06
CA GLY A 492 10.61 -6.86 45.34
C GLY A 492 10.50 -5.60 46.20
N SER A 493 9.33 -5.29 46.74
CA SER A 493 9.13 -4.18 47.70
C SER A 493 8.64 -4.77 49.02
N VAL A 494 9.58 -4.91 49.97
CA VAL A 494 9.31 -5.18 51.39
C VAL A 494 8.37 -4.13 51.97
#